data_AF-A0A223MRP0-F1
#
_entry.id   AF-A0A223MRP0-F1
#
_cell.length_a   1.000
_cell.length_b   1.000
_cell.length_c   1.000
_cell.angle_alpha   90.00
_cell.angle_beta   90.00
_cell.angle_gamma   90.00
#
_symmetry.space_group_name_H-M   'P 1'
#
loop_
_entity.id
_entity.type
_entity.pdbx_description
1 polymer ?
#
loop_
_entity_poly.entity_id
_entity_poly.type
_entity_poly.pdbx_seq_one_letter_code
_entity_poly.pdbx_strand_id
1 'polypeptide(L)'
;MYIKDTILKSLAMANMDPVIIMDQDPLTHPSYATFSEAMVKEKKSTAEAEALWKLLIDGFRHQRELNKDAQKEAEAIKNTAQFNTLLIKYAIPEPLKSIYQDNFIYFSEKITNASTAKKQEKAKENYMSFLRGVIRSTNPEFEQFAHKLRALLTISENRELALWSGGIDLSTFSYDKGRCPLEQTVLGNLLNNMPITTLWNLEAPLWNIISRTFVSQYTRLPVHVYFRVLDNASVLLRQELPLMQKNNAALVIHWHPVFNYPKGMAEVGVHGEAITEPGRGIDDMKAAAELLIAKLGAASYKANKQAYERANSDYFDPTRPPFAVDE
;
A
#
# COMPACT_ATOMS: atom_id res chain seq x y z
N MET A 1 13.32 11.00 -14.38
CA MET A 1 12.80 11.96 -13.39
C MET A 1 12.89 11.41 -11.97
N TYR A 2 12.57 10.13 -11.73
CA TYR A 2 12.55 9.45 -10.42
C TYR A 2 13.85 9.48 -9.57
N ILE A 3 15.02 9.44 -10.21
CA ILE A 3 16.32 9.43 -9.51
C ILE A 3 16.58 10.78 -8.81
N LYS A 4 16.14 11.90 -9.38
CA LYS A 4 16.35 13.24 -8.77
C LYS A 4 15.51 13.44 -7.51
N ASP A 5 14.23 13.04 -7.53
CA ASP A 5 13.31 13.25 -6.41
C ASP A 5 13.63 12.33 -5.22
N THR A 6 14.09 11.12 -5.50
CA THR A 6 14.57 10.17 -4.48
C THR A 6 15.87 10.66 -3.82
N ILE A 7 16.82 11.19 -4.61
CA ILE A 7 18.07 11.77 -4.10
C ILE A 7 17.76 13.02 -3.25
N LEU A 8 16.79 13.84 -3.64
CA LEU A 8 16.34 15.00 -2.85
C LEU A 8 15.72 14.60 -1.51
N LYS A 9 14.83 13.59 -1.49
CA LYS A 9 14.31 13.02 -0.23
C LYS A 9 15.44 12.48 0.65
N SER A 10 16.31 11.65 0.10
CA SER A 10 17.42 11.04 0.86
C SER A 10 18.45 12.06 1.35
N LEU A 11 18.71 13.15 0.62
CA LEU A 11 19.57 14.25 1.08
C LEU A 11 18.91 15.10 2.18
N ALA A 12 17.61 15.39 2.08
CA ALA A 12 16.86 16.05 3.15
C ALA A 12 16.80 15.20 4.43
N MET A 13 16.78 13.88 4.27
CA MET A 13 16.69 12.90 5.35
C MET A 13 18.05 12.47 5.94
N ALA A 14 19.17 12.73 5.25
CA ALA A 14 20.51 12.29 5.66
C ALA A 14 20.99 12.86 7.01
N ASN A 15 20.38 13.96 7.47
CA ASN A 15 20.68 14.61 8.75
C ASN A 15 19.52 14.51 9.77
N MET A 16 18.49 13.71 9.47
CA MET A 16 17.34 13.53 10.35
C MET A 16 17.51 12.27 11.19
N ASP A 17 17.63 12.41 12.52
CA ASP A 17 17.32 11.30 13.42
C ASP A 17 15.78 11.23 13.51
N PRO A 18 15.14 10.21 12.89
CA PRO A 18 13.69 10.14 12.79
C PRO A 18 13.01 9.98 14.15
N VAL A 19 13.71 9.45 15.15
CA VAL A 19 13.18 9.30 16.50
C VAL A 19 13.20 10.65 17.20
N ILE A 20 14.34 11.34 17.18
CA ILE A 20 14.50 12.63 17.85
C ILE A 20 13.55 13.67 17.25
N ILE A 21 13.42 13.72 15.92
CA ILE A 21 12.58 14.71 15.24
C ILE A 21 11.10 14.52 15.54
N MET A 22 10.64 13.26 15.66
CA MET A 22 9.25 12.98 16.02
C MET A 22 8.93 13.37 17.47
N ASP A 23 9.92 13.41 18.36
CA ASP A 23 9.73 13.74 19.78
C ASP A 23 9.81 15.26 20.08
N GLN A 24 10.17 16.09 19.10
CA GLN A 24 10.22 17.55 19.21
C GLN A 24 8.84 18.22 19.04
N ASP A 25 8.75 19.54 19.20
CA ASP A 25 7.53 20.28 18.84
C ASP A 25 7.15 19.95 17.38
N PRO A 26 5.93 19.43 17.10
CA PRO A 26 5.51 19.10 15.75
C PRO A 26 5.75 20.23 14.73
N LEU A 27 5.59 21.50 15.14
CA LEU A 27 5.72 22.64 14.24
C LEU A 27 7.18 22.96 13.86
N THR A 28 8.16 22.41 14.57
CA THR A 28 9.59 22.54 14.21
C THR A 28 10.04 21.47 13.23
N HIS A 29 9.18 20.49 12.89
CA HIS A 29 9.51 19.46 11.93
C HIS A 29 9.80 20.07 10.54
N PRO A 30 10.90 19.70 9.86
CA PRO A 30 11.31 20.32 8.58
C PRO A 30 10.23 20.35 7.50
N SER A 31 9.39 19.32 7.47
CA SER A 31 8.30 19.16 6.51
C SER A 31 7.01 19.90 6.83
N TYR A 32 6.90 20.53 8.01
CA TYR A 32 5.68 21.25 8.40
C TYR A 32 5.36 22.39 7.41
N ALA A 33 6.37 23.17 6.99
CA ALA A 33 6.16 24.27 6.05
C ALA A 33 5.54 23.78 4.72
N THR A 34 6.08 22.69 4.16
CA THR A 34 5.57 22.06 2.94
C THR A 34 4.12 21.59 3.12
N PHE A 35 3.81 20.95 4.25
CA PHE A 35 2.46 20.51 4.56
C PHE A 35 1.48 21.68 4.69
N SER A 36 1.88 22.72 5.44
CA SER A 36 1.04 23.89 5.70
C SER A 36 0.71 24.64 4.39
N GLU A 37 1.70 24.84 3.52
CA GLU A 37 1.49 25.44 2.20
C GLU A 37 0.51 24.63 1.35
N ALA A 38 0.61 23.29 1.37
CA ALA A 38 -0.31 22.43 0.64
C ALA A 38 -1.75 22.54 1.20
N MET A 39 -1.91 22.55 2.53
CA MET A 39 -3.23 22.69 3.16
C MET A 39 -3.87 24.06 2.87
N VAL A 40 -3.08 25.14 2.84
CA VAL A 40 -3.57 26.48 2.48
C VAL A 40 -4.05 26.54 1.02
N LYS A 41 -3.34 25.89 0.09
CA LYS A 41 -3.79 25.75 -1.32
C LYS A 41 -5.14 25.04 -1.41
N GLU A 42 -5.37 24.07 -0.53
CA GLU A 42 -6.64 23.34 -0.38
C GLU A 42 -7.67 24.07 0.50
N LYS A 43 -7.50 25.38 0.68
CA LYS A 43 -8.42 26.28 1.40
C LYS A 43 -8.62 25.92 2.87
N LYS A 44 -7.66 25.24 3.50
CA LYS A 44 -7.62 25.09 4.96
C LYS A 44 -7.03 26.34 5.60
N SER A 45 -7.58 26.73 6.74
CA SER A 45 -6.98 27.76 7.58
C SER A 45 -5.65 27.29 8.16
N THR A 46 -4.79 28.23 8.57
CA THR A 46 -3.53 27.92 9.25
C THR A 46 -3.75 27.06 10.50
N ALA A 47 -4.79 27.37 11.29
CA ALA A 47 -5.13 26.60 12.48
C ALA A 47 -5.54 25.15 12.16
N GLU A 48 -6.30 24.94 11.07
CA GLU A 48 -6.63 23.58 10.61
C GLU A 48 -5.38 22.83 10.13
N ALA A 49 -4.50 23.49 9.37
CA ALA A 49 -3.24 22.89 8.91
C ALA A 49 -2.36 22.48 10.09
N GLU A 50 -2.21 23.33 11.11
CA GLU A 50 -1.49 23.00 12.33
C GLU A 50 -2.10 21.80 13.07
N ALA A 51 -3.43 21.78 13.23
CA ALA A 51 -4.12 20.69 13.91
C ALA A 51 -3.95 19.35 13.16
N LEU A 52 -4.06 19.36 11.83
CA LEU A 52 -3.83 18.18 10.99
C LEU A 52 -2.39 17.70 11.04
N TRP A 53 -1.43 18.63 11.07
CA TRP A 53 -0.01 18.29 11.18
C TRP A 53 0.33 17.66 12.52
N LYS A 54 -0.14 18.27 13.62
CA LYS A 54 0.04 17.72 14.97
C LYS A 54 -0.56 16.32 15.07
N LEU A 55 -1.77 16.13 14.53
CA LEU A 55 -2.42 14.82 14.47
C LEU A 55 -1.57 13.78 13.72
N LEU A 56 -0.96 14.15 12.60
CA LEU A 56 -0.08 13.26 11.85
C LEU A 56 1.15 12.86 12.67
N ILE A 57 1.84 13.83 13.28
CA ILE A 57 3.04 13.58 14.11
C ILE A 57 2.69 12.75 15.35
N ASP A 58 1.57 13.02 16.02
CA ASP A 58 1.10 12.21 17.14
C ASP A 58 0.76 10.78 16.72
N GLY A 59 0.23 10.59 15.51
CA GLY A 59 0.08 9.27 14.91
C GLY A 59 1.41 8.55 14.74
N PHE A 60 2.47 9.22 14.29
CA PHE A 60 3.81 8.62 14.21
C PHE A 60 4.36 8.23 15.58
N ARG A 61 4.14 9.05 16.62
CA ARG A 61 4.53 8.72 18.00
C ARG A 61 3.79 7.49 18.51
N HIS A 62 2.47 7.44 18.37
CA HIS A 62 1.66 6.30 18.77
C HIS A 62 2.02 5.04 17.98
N GLN A 63 2.35 5.17 16.69
CA GLN A 63 2.77 4.04 15.86
C GLN A 63 4.03 3.35 16.41
N ARG A 64 4.94 4.08 17.07
CA ARG A 64 6.11 3.48 17.73
C ARG A 64 5.70 2.53 18.85
N GLU A 65 4.72 2.90 19.66
CA GLU A 65 4.21 2.05 20.74
C GLU A 65 3.45 0.84 20.17
N LEU A 66 2.58 1.06 19.18
CA LEU A 66 1.91 -0.05 18.47
C LEU A 66 2.91 -1.04 17.86
N ASN A 67 4.03 -0.55 17.31
CA ASN A 67 5.07 -1.40 16.75
C ASN A 67 5.78 -2.26 17.80
N LYS A 68 6.00 -1.74 19.02
CA LYS A 68 6.58 -2.48 20.15
C LYS A 68 5.62 -3.57 20.63
N ASP A 69 4.34 -3.24 20.76
CA ASP A 69 3.32 -4.15 21.29
C ASP A 69 2.88 -5.22 20.29
N ALA A 70 2.99 -4.93 18.98
CA ALA A 70 2.48 -5.78 17.91
C ALA A 70 2.99 -7.24 17.99
N GLN A 71 4.26 -7.47 18.31
CA GLN A 71 4.80 -8.84 18.41
C GLN A 71 4.14 -9.60 19.57
N LYS A 72 4.14 -9.00 20.76
CA LYS A 72 3.60 -9.61 21.98
C LYS A 72 2.11 -9.90 21.85
N GLU A 73 1.35 -8.95 21.29
CA GLU A 73 -0.08 -9.12 21.07
C GLU A 73 -0.38 -10.17 20.00
N ALA A 74 0.39 -10.21 18.90
CA ALA A 74 0.25 -11.25 17.88
C ALA A 74 0.51 -12.64 18.45
N GLU A 75 1.54 -12.80 19.30
CA GLU A 75 1.87 -14.08 19.92
C GLU A 75 0.80 -14.58 20.89
N ALA A 76 0.02 -13.68 21.50
CA ALA A 76 -1.07 -14.03 22.39
C ALA A 76 -2.28 -14.65 21.65
N ILE A 77 -2.37 -14.50 20.33
CA ILE A 77 -3.51 -14.96 19.52
C ILE A 77 -3.27 -16.40 19.06
N LYS A 78 -4.02 -17.34 19.64
CA LYS A 78 -3.96 -18.78 19.34
C LYS A 78 -5.21 -19.32 18.66
N ASN A 79 -6.31 -18.59 18.70
CA ASN A 79 -7.59 -19.01 18.14
C ASN A 79 -8.48 -17.83 17.72
N THR A 80 -9.57 -18.15 17.02
CA THR A 80 -10.54 -17.18 16.51
C THR A 80 -11.17 -16.31 17.60
N ALA A 81 -11.43 -16.85 18.79
CA ALA A 81 -12.03 -16.09 19.90
C ALA A 81 -11.08 -14.97 20.36
N GLN A 82 -9.80 -15.28 20.55
CA GLN A 82 -8.79 -14.29 20.91
C GLN A 82 -8.58 -13.25 19.81
N PHE A 83 -8.60 -13.67 18.54
CA PHE A 83 -8.52 -12.75 17.42
C PHE A 83 -9.73 -11.79 17.39
N ASN A 84 -10.94 -12.29 17.62
CA ASN A 84 -12.14 -11.44 17.69
C ASN A 84 -12.09 -10.45 18.86
N THR A 85 -11.57 -10.85 20.01
CA THR A 85 -11.34 -9.95 21.15
C THR A 85 -10.37 -8.82 20.78
N LEU A 86 -9.32 -9.12 20.02
CA LEU A 86 -8.38 -8.11 19.50
C LEU A 86 -9.10 -7.09 18.61
N LEU A 87 -9.92 -7.56 17.66
CA LEU A 87 -10.66 -6.68 16.75
C LEU A 87 -11.62 -5.75 17.51
N ILE A 88 -12.23 -6.25 18.60
CA ILE A 88 -13.09 -5.44 19.49
C ILE A 88 -12.26 -4.42 20.26
N LYS A 89 -11.12 -4.82 20.84
CA LYS A 89 -10.19 -3.93 21.57
C LYS A 89 -9.81 -2.72 20.73
N TYR A 90 -9.54 -2.92 19.45
CA TYR A 90 -9.15 -1.86 18.53
C TYR A 90 -10.30 -1.22 17.74
N ALA A 91 -11.55 -1.50 18.13
CA ALA A 91 -12.74 -0.93 17.51
C ALA A 91 -12.77 -1.02 15.97
N ILE A 92 -12.32 -2.16 15.41
CA ILE A 92 -12.24 -2.34 13.95
C ILE A 92 -13.65 -2.34 13.35
N PRO A 93 -13.97 -1.42 12.41
CA PRO A 93 -15.31 -1.31 11.84
C PRO A 93 -15.55 -2.36 10.74
N GLU A 94 -16.83 -2.60 10.42
CA GLU A 94 -17.19 -3.31 9.19
C GLU A 94 -17.02 -2.40 7.96
N PRO A 95 -16.71 -2.96 6.76
CA PRO A 95 -16.48 -4.39 6.49
C PRO A 95 -15.03 -4.87 6.74
N LEU A 96 -14.14 -3.99 7.22
CA LEU A 96 -12.72 -4.31 7.47
C LEU A 96 -12.55 -5.44 8.49
N LYS A 97 -13.39 -5.45 9.53
CA LYS A 97 -13.43 -6.51 10.53
C LYS A 97 -13.67 -7.88 9.88
N SER A 98 -14.70 -8.02 9.04
CA SER A 98 -14.95 -9.26 8.31
C SER A 98 -13.77 -9.66 7.41
N ILE A 99 -13.14 -8.70 6.72
CA ILE A 99 -11.96 -8.96 5.87
C ILE A 99 -10.79 -9.49 6.70
N TYR A 100 -10.55 -8.96 7.90
CA TYR A 100 -9.52 -9.48 8.79
C TYR A 100 -9.85 -10.88 9.31
N GLN A 101 -11.11 -11.19 9.58
CA GLN A 101 -11.54 -12.55 9.95
C GLN A 101 -11.33 -13.55 8.81
N ASP A 102 -11.68 -13.18 7.58
CA ASP A 102 -11.49 -14.01 6.37
C ASP A 102 -9.99 -14.29 6.16
N ASN A 103 -9.13 -13.27 6.31
CA ASN A 103 -7.68 -13.42 6.24
C ASN A 103 -7.12 -14.31 7.36
N PHE A 104 -7.63 -14.19 8.59
CA PHE A 104 -7.20 -15.01 9.72
C PHE A 104 -7.42 -16.50 9.44
N ILE A 105 -8.58 -16.85 8.90
CA ILE A 105 -8.92 -18.23 8.48
C ILE A 105 -7.95 -18.67 7.38
N TYR A 106 -7.81 -17.87 6.31
CA TYR A 106 -6.92 -18.17 5.18
C TYR A 106 -5.49 -18.48 5.62
N PHE A 107 -4.88 -17.63 6.45
CA PHE A 107 -3.50 -17.85 6.89
C PHE A 107 -3.38 -19.05 7.85
N SER A 108 -4.39 -19.28 8.70
CA SER A 108 -4.43 -20.46 9.57
C SER A 108 -4.47 -21.76 8.76
N GLU A 109 -5.31 -21.82 7.73
CA GLU A 109 -5.39 -22.97 6.82
C GLU A 109 -4.09 -23.19 6.03
N LYS A 110 -3.40 -22.11 5.62
CA LYS A 110 -2.09 -22.21 4.94
C LYS A 110 -1.02 -22.86 5.80
N ILE A 111 -1.05 -22.66 7.12
CA ILE A 111 -0.15 -23.35 8.05
C ILE A 111 -0.46 -24.84 8.06
N THR A 112 -1.74 -25.20 8.22
CA THR A 112 -2.20 -26.61 8.29
C THR A 112 -1.91 -27.37 6.99
N ASN A 113 -2.09 -26.73 5.84
CA ASN A 113 -1.94 -27.33 4.52
C ASN A 113 -0.49 -27.34 4.00
N ALA A 114 0.48 -26.85 4.78
CA ALA A 114 1.87 -26.78 4.36
C ALA A 114 2.53 -28.17 4.33
N SER A 115 2.83 -28.67 3.12
CA SER A 115 3.32 -30.04 2.91
C SER A 115 4.79 -30.29 3.30
N THR A 116 5.55 -29.25 3.65
CA THR A 116 6.97 -29.38 4.03
C THR A 116 7.31 -28.43 5.17
N ALA A 117 8.33 -28.76 5.98
CA ALA A 117 8.78 -27.92 7.09
C ALA A 117 9.10 -26.48 6.64
N LYS A 118 9.81 -26.32 5.51
CA LYS A 118 10.13 -25.01 4.93
C LYS A 118 8.88 -24.21 4.54
N LYS A 119 7.86 -24.87 3.95
CA LYS A 119 6.59 -24.21 3.63
C LYS A 119 5.83 -23.83 4.89
N GLN A 120 5.88 -24.68 5.92
CA GLN A 120 5.20 -24.44 7.19
C GLN A 120 5.82 -23.25 7.94
N GLU A 121 7.15 -23.13 7.95
CA GLU A 121 7.86 -21.98 8.50
C GLU A 121 7.48 -20.68 7.78
N LYS A 122 7.53 -20.64 6.45
CA LYS A 122 7.09 -19.48 5.67
C LYS A 122 5.61 -19.15 5.92
N ALA A 123 4.74 -20.15 6.05
CA ALA A 123 3.33 -19.93 6.37
C ALA A 123 3.11 -19.34 7.78
N LYS A 124 3.86 -19.81 8.77
CA LYS A 124 3.85 -19.27 10.14
C LYS A 124 4.32 -17.82 10.17
N GLU A 125 5.40 -17.49 9.45
CA GLU A 125 5.88 -16.10 9.40
C GLU A 125 4.87 -15.19 8.69
N ASN A 126 4.24 -15.64 7.60
CA ASN A 126 3.18 -14.88 6.94
C ASN A 126 1.97 -14.65 7.86
N TYR A 127 1.57 -15.67 8.65
CA TYR A 127 0.50 -15.55 9.62
C TYR A 127 0.85 -14.55 10.75
N MET A 128 2.05 -14.63 11.31
CA MET A 128 2.51 -13.69 12.33
C MET A 128 2.63 -12.26 11.77
N SER A 129 3.12 -12.12 10.54
CA SER A 129 3.17 -10.84 9.82
C SER A 129 1.76 -10.27 9.59
N PHE A 130 0.80 -11.12 9.23
CA PHE A 130 -0.61 -10.75 9.15
C PHE A 130 -1.12 -10.18 10.48
N LEU A 131 -0.96 -10.90 11.60
CA LEU A 131 -1.43 -10.49 12.91
C LEU A 131 -0.81 -9.17 13.38
N ARG A 132 0.53 -9.05 13.27
CA ARG A 132 1.23 -7.79 13.56
C ARG A 132 0.71 -6.66 12.70
N GLY A 133 0.48 -6.93 11.41
CA GLY A 133 -0.05 -5.95 10.46
C GLY A 133 -1.43 -5.42 10.83
N VAL A 134 -2.30 -6.29 11.38
CA VAL A 134 -3.61 -5.86 11.89
C VAL A 134 -3.42 -4.86 13.03
N ILE A 135 -2.62 -5.21 14.05
CA ILE A 135 -2.36 -4.35 15.23
C ILE A 135 -1.71 -3.04 14.83
N ARG A 136 -0.72 -3.08 13.93
CA ARG A 136 -0.03 -1.86 13.49
C ARG A 136 -0.95 -0.91 12.72
N SER A 137 -2.01 -1.42 12.10
CA SER A 137 -2.93 -0.64 11.26
C SER A 137 -4.14 -0.09 12.02
N THR A 138 -4.11 -0.04 13.36
CA THR A 138 -5.22 0.41 14.22
C THR A 138 -5.02 1.81 14.81
N ASN A 139 -4.07 2.57 14.28
CA ASN A 139 -3.68 3.88 14.76
C ASN A 139 -4.83 4.91 14.61
N PRO A 140 -5.45 5.38 15.71
CA PRO A 140 -6.63 6.24 15.64
C PRO A 140 -6.31 7.65 15.12
N GLU A 141 -5.10 8.17 15.36
CA GLU A 141 -4.66 9.45 14.84
C GLU A 141 -4.52 9.41 13.31
N PHE A 142 -3.94 8.34 12.76
CA PHE A 142 -3.86 8.13 11.32
C PHE A 142 -5.24 7.96 10.68
N GLU A 143 -6.16 7.21 11.31
CA GLU A 143 -7.55 7.09 10.85
C GLU A 143 -8.25 8.45 10.83
N GLN A 144 -8.09 9.25 11.89
CA GLN A 144 -8.67 10.59 11.96
C GLN A 144 -8.04 11.54 10.94
N PHE A 145 -6.73 11.47 10.74
CA PHE A 145 -6.00 12.26 9.75
C PHE A 145 -6.52 11.94 8.33
N ALA A 146 -6.56 10.66 7.97
CA ALA A 146 -7.05 10.21 6.66
C ALA A 146 -8.51 10.61 6.45
N HIS A 147 -9.36 10.45 7.46
CA HIS A 147 -10.78 10.84 7.38
C HIS A 147 -10.95 12.35 7.15
N LYS A 148 -10.22 13.19 7.88
CA LYS A 148 -10.30 14.65 7.73
C LYS A 148 -9.82 15.15 6.36
N LEU A 149 -8.91 14.41 5.72
CA LEU A 149 -8.34 14.75 4.42
C LEU A 149 -8.88 13.91 3.25
N ARG A 150 -9.91 13.08 3.46
CA ARG A 150 -10.45 12.17 2.43
C ARG A 150 -10.85 12.86 1.12
N ALA A 151 -11.32 14.12 1.19
CA ALA A 151 -11.66 14.90 0.01
C ALA A 151 -10.46 15.17 -0.92
N LEU A 152 -9.24 15.16 -0.38
CA LEU A 152 -7.99 15.32 -1.12
C LEU A 152 -7.48 14.00 -1.72
N LEU A 153 -8.17 12.89 -1.46
CA LEU A 153 -7.93 11.58 -2.06
C LEU A 153 -8.91 11.30 -3.22
N THR A 154 -9.63 12.32 -3.70
CA THR A 154 -10.64 12.13 -4.75
C THR A 154 -10.00 12.00 -6.14
N ILE A 155 -10.67 11.23 -7.00
CA ILE A 155 -10.24 11.01 -8.39
C ILE A 155 -11.06 11.94 -9.28
N SER A 156 -10.39 12.65 -10.19
CA SER A 156 -11.05 13.51 -11.17
C SER A 156 -12.08 12.75 -12.02
N GLU A 157 -13.14 13.44 -12.45
CA GLU A 157 -14.26 12.82 -13.17
C GLU A 157 -13.84 12.17 -14.49
N ASN A 158 -12.79 12.69 -15.13
CA ASN A 158 -12.24 12.19 -16.39
C ASN A 158 -11.26 11.01 -16.24
N ARG A 159 -11.04 10.51 -15.02
CA ARG A 159 -10.15 9.38 -14.75
C ARG A 159 -10.85 8.29 -13.97
N GLU A 160 -10.39 7.07 -14.14
CA GLU A 160 -10.84 5.89 -13.40
C GLU A 160 -9.78 5.45 -12.38
N LEU A 161 -10.20 4.76 -11.33
CA LEU A 161 -9.31 4.26 -10.28
C LEU A 161 -8.27 3.29 -10.84
N ALA A 162 -7.00 3.52 -10.49
CA ALA A 162 -5.94 2.53 -10.61
C ALA A 162 -5.42 2.12 -9.22
N LEU A 163 -5.23 0.83 -9.03
CA LEU A 163 -4.47 0.24 -7.94
C LEU A 163 -3.26 -0.46 -8.53
N TRP A 164 -2.22 -0.70 -7.73
CA TRP A 164 -1.02 -1.35 -8.24
C TRP A 164 -0.28 -2.22 -7.24
N SER A 165 0.48 -3.19 -7.75
CA SER A 165 1.40 -4.01 -6.95
C SER A 165 2.65 -4.41 -7.72
N GLY A 166 3.81 -4.32 -7.05
CA GLY A 166 5.09 -4.68 -7.68
C GLY A 166 5.87 -3.49 -8.26
N GLY A 167 5.75 -2.30 -7.68
CA GLY A 167 6.63 -1.15 -7.95
C GLY A 167 5.90 0.17 -8.10
N ILE A 168 6.43 1.22 -7.47
CA ILE A 168 5.87 2.58 -7.47
C ILE A 168 5.87 3.24 -8.86
N ASP A 169 6.69 2.78 -9.79
CA ASP A 169 6.67 3.22 -11.19
C ASP A 169 5.36 2.86 -11.90
N LEU A 170 4.62 1.85 -11.43
CA LEU A 170 3.26 1.55 -11.89
C LEU A 170 2.26 2.69 -11.59
N SER A 171 2.54 3.52 -10.59
CA SER A 171 1.73 4.72 -10.29
C SER A 171 1.83 5.73 -11.44
N THR A 172 3.04 6.06 -11.89
CA THR A 172 3.21 6.96 -13.04
C THR A 172 2.68 6.32 -14.33
N PHE A 173 3.01 5.04 -14.55
CA PHE A 173 2.55 4.30 -15.73
C PHE A 173 1.03 4.30 -15.88
N SER A 174 0.29 3.94 -14.82
CA SER A 174 -1.17 3.91 -14.87
C SER A 174 -1.78 5.30 -15.04
N TYR A 175 -1.14 6.34 -14.50
CA TYR A 175 -1.58 7.72 -14.69
C TYR A 175 -1.46 8.18 -16.15
N ASP A 176 -0.35 7.85 -16.82
CA ASP A 176 -0.14 8.16 -18.24
C ASP A 176 -1.16 7.46 -19.14
N LYS A 177 -1.75 6.34 -18.67
CA LYS A 177 -2.85 5.62 -19.33
C LYS A 177 -4.24 6.19 -19.05
N GLY A 178 -4.33 7.40 -18.47
CA GLY A 178 -5.61 8.04 -18.16
C GLY A 178 -6.28 7.52 -16.87
N ARG A 179 -5.57 6.77 -16.03
CA ARG A 179 -6.08 6.29 -14.73
C ARG A 179 -5.61 7.18 -13.59
N CYS A 180 -6.04 6.91 -12.37
CA CYS A 180 -5.63 7.65 -11.19
C CYS A 180 -5.30 6.69 -10.04
N PRO A 181 -4.00 6.46 -9.76
CA PRO A 181 -3.57 5.78 -8.55
C PRO A 181 -3.49 6.73 -7.35
N LEU A 182 -3.35 6.15 -6.16
CA LEU A 182 -3.35 6.87 -4.89
C LEU A 182 -2.36 8.05 -4.89
N GLU A 183 -1.13 7.83 -5.35
CA GLU A 183 -0.05 8.83 -5.28
C GLU A 183 -0.24 10.00 -6.27
N GLN A 184 -1.27 9.94 -7.12
CA GLN A 184 -1.64 11.00 -8.06
C GLN A 184 -2.83 11.82 -7.59
N THR A 185 -3.42 11.46 -6.45
CA THR A 185 -4.36 12.33 -5.71
C THR A 185 -3.60 13.45 -5.00
N VAL A 186 -4.29 14.51 -4.60
CA VAL A 186 -3.66 15.66 -3.91
C VAL A 186 -2.94 15.22 -2.63
N LEU A 187 -3.62 14.46 -1.77
CA LEU A 187 -3.02 13.99 -0.52
C LEU A 187 -1.97 12.90 -0.75
N GLY A 188 -2.24 11.95 -1.65
CA GLY A 188 -1.27 10.89 -1.95
C GLY A 188 0.03 11.46 -2.53
N ASN A 189 -0.06 12.45 -3.41
CA ASN A 189 1.11 13.13 -3.96
C ASN A 189 1.90 13.89 -2.88
N LEU A 190 1.20 14.62 -2.00
CA LEU A 190 1.82 15.33 -0.88
C LEU A 190 2.62 14.38 0.01
N LEU A 191 2.00 13.29 0.49
CA LEU A 191 2.67 12.30 1.34
C LEU A 191 3.80 11.58 0.59
N ASN A 192 3.63 11.30 -0.71
CA ASN A 192 4.65 10.65 -1.51
C ASN A 192 5.88 11.52 -1.75
N ASN A 193 5.77 12.85 -1.69
CA ASN A 193 6.87 13.78 -1.96
C ASN A 193 7.44 14.45 -0.70
N MET A 194 6.68 14.48 0.39
CA MET A 194 7.10 15.06 1.66
C MET A 194 7.91 14.04 2.48
N PRO A 195 9.14 14.35 2.94
CA PRO A 195 9.88 13.47 3.83
C PRO A 195 9.35 13.61 5.26
N ILE A 196 8.73 12.56 5.81
CA ILE A 196 8.21 12.60 7.18
C ILE A 196 9.15 11.82 8.10
N THR A 197 9.49 10.58 7.74
CA THR A 197 10.47 9.77 8.47
C THR A 197 11.23 8.86 7.51
N THR A 198 12.36 8.32 7.96
CA THR A 198 13.13 7.29 7.22
C THR A 198 12.66 5.88 7.57
N LEU A 199 11.78 5.73 8.58
CA LEU A 199 11.40 4.46 9.16
C LEU A 199 10.13 3.90 8.49
N TRP A 200 10.31 2.95 7.57
CA TRP A 200 9.18 2.34 6.85
C TRP A 200 8.18 1.65 7.77
N ASN A 201 8.63 1.06 8.88
CA ASN A 201 7.74 0.45 9.87
C ASN A 201 6.81 1.49 10.55
N LEU A 202 7.09 2.79 10.46
CA LEU A 202 6.21 3.87 10.90
C LEU A 202 5.32 4.41 9.77
N GLU A 203 5.82 4.50 8.53
CA GLU A 203 5.04 5.01 7.40
C GLU A 203 4.07 3.98 6.81
N ALA A 204 4.44 2.70 6.74
CA ALA A 204 3.61 1.67 6.10
C ALA A 204 2.19 1.57 6.70
N PRO A 205 1.98 1.67 8.03
CA PRO A 205 0.65 1.71 8.61
C PRO A 205 -0.19 2.92 8.19
N LEU A 206 0.42 4.11 8.09
CA LEU A 206 -0.25 5.31 7.55
C LEU A 206 -0.69 5.05 6.11
N TRP A 207 0.21 4.54 5.26
CA TRP A 207 -0.11 4.21 3.87
C TRP A 207 -1.25 3.21 3.74
N ASN A 208 -1.30 2.18 4.60
CA ASN A 208 -2.42 1.23 4.62
C ASN A 208 -3.76 1.92 4.95
N ILE A 209 -3.78 2.83 5.93
CA ILE A 209 -4.98 3.58 6.33
C ILE A 209 -5.43 4.54 5.22
N ILE A 210 -4.48 5.26 4.61
CA ILE A 210 -4.73 6.17 3.49
C ILE A 210 -5.26 5.40 2.27
N SER A 211 -4.66 4.25 1.96
CA SER A 211 -5.09 3.32 0.90
C SER A 211 -6.54 2.85 1.12
N ARG A 212 -6.90 2.39 2.33
CA ARG A 212 -8.29 2.02 2.65
C ARG A 212 -9.25 3.19 2.48
N THR A 213 -8.86 4.38 2.96
CA THR A 213 -9.68 5.58 2.86
C THR A 213 -9.93 5.94 1.40
N PHE A 214 -8.88 5.88 0.57
CA PHE A 214 -8.92 6.15 -0.86
C PHE A 214 -9.88 5.22 -1.61
N VAL A 215 -9.78 3.89 -1.41
CA VAL A 215 -10.65 2.96 -2.14
C VAL A 215 -12.08 2.94 -1.58
N SER A 216 -12.26 3.24 -0.29
CA SER A 216 -13.59 3.21 0.35
C SER A 216 -14.56 4.25 -0.17
N GLN A 217 -14.05 5.36 -0.72
CA GLN A 217 -14.86 6.44 -1.27
C GLN A 217 -15.09 6.31 -2.78
N TYR A 218 -14.44 5.37 -3.45
CA TYR A 218 -14.61 5.19 -4.89
C TYR A 218 -15.86 4.36 -5.19
N THR A 219 -16.84 5.01 -5.81
CA THR A 219 -18.14 4.39 -6.16
C THR A 219 -18.32 4.18 -7.66
N ARG A 220 -17.40 4.67 -8.49
CA ARG A 220 -17.45 4.53 -9.94
C ARG A 220 -16.92 3.16 -10.38
N LEU A 221 -17.24 2.75 -11.60
CA LEU A 221 -16.73 1.52 -12.21
C LEU A 221 -16.23 1.84 -13.62
N PRO A 222 -15.27 1.06 -14.15
CA PRO A 222 -14.54 -0.05 -13.51
C PRO A 222 -13.38 0.37 -12.59
N VAL A 223 -12.68 -0.62 -12.02
CA VAL A 223 -11.41 -0.48 -11.29
C VAL A 223 -10.29 -1.15 -12.07
N HIS A 224 -9.13 -0.51 -12.15
CA HIS A 224 -7.96 -1.02 -12.87
C HIS A 224 -6.87 -1.44 -11.88
N VAL A 225 -6.28 -2.63 -12.07
CA VAL A 225 -5.20 -3.14 -11.22
C VAL A 225 -3.97 -3.42 -12.08
N TYR A 226 -2.93 -2.61 -11.91
CA TYR A 226 -1.65 -2.77 -12.60
C TYR A 226 -0.68 -3.57 -11.74
N PHE A 227 -0.13 -4.67 -12.26
CA PHE A 227 0.73 -5.51 -11.44
C PHE A 227 1.90 -6.12 -12.19
N ARG A 228 3.00 -6.27 -11.46
CA ARG A 228 4.20 -7.03 -11.89
C ARG A 228 4.40 -8.30 -11.09
N VAL A 229 3.82 -8.33 -9.89
CA VAL A 229 3.88 -9.46 -8.96
C VAL A 229 2.54 -9.52 -8.23
N LEU A 230 1.98 -10.72 -8.11
CA LEU A 230 0.89 -10.98 -7.16
C LEU A 230 1.47 -11.43 -5.82
N ASP A 231 1.31 -10.57 -4.83
CA ASP A 231 1.64 -10.83 -3.44
C ASP A 231 0.38 -10.87 -2.58
N ASN A 232 0.00 -12.07 -2.13
CA ASN A 232 -1.17 -12.29 -1.26
C ASN A 232 -1.01 -11.63 0.12
N ALA A 233 0.20 -11.17 0.49
CA ALA A 233 0.45 -10.40 1.69
C ALA A 233 0.32 -8.88 1.50
N SER A 234 0.16 -8.40 0.26
CA SER A 234 0.06 -6.98 -0.08
C SER A 234 -1.23 -6.33 0.44
N VAL A 235 -1.18 -5.01 0.65
CA VAL A 235 -2.37 -4.19 1.00
C VAL A 235 -3.46 -4.32 -0.07
N LEU A 236 -3.07 -4.41 -1.35
CA LEU A 236 -3.97 -4.60 -2.49
C LEU A 236 -4.89 -5.81 -2.31
N LEU A 237 -4.32 -6.98 -2.09
CA LEU A 237 -5.08 -8.23 -2.02
C LEU A 237 -5.69 -8.48 -0.63
N ARG A 238 -5.14 -7.88 0.44
CA ARG A 238 -5.64 -8.10 1.80
C ARG A 238 -6.66 -7.08 2.27
N GLN A 239 -6.66 -5.89 1.70
CA GLN A 239 -7.45 -4.77 2.20
C GLN A 239 -8.17 -4.04 1.07
N GLU A 240 -7.46 -3.54 0.05
CA GLU A 240 -8.06 -2.67 -0.97
C GLU A 240 -9.19 -3.36 -1.75
N LEU A 241 -8.86 -4.42 -2.50
CA LEU A 241 -9.85 -5.12 -3.31
C LEU A 241 -10.95 -5.79 -2.47
N PRO A 242 -10.65 -6.49 -1.35
CA PRO A 242 -11.70 -7.05 -0.50
C PRO A 242 -12.66 -5.99 0.05
N LEU A 243 -12.15 -4.80 0.41
CA LEU A 243 -12.98 -3.69 0.90
C LEU A 243 -13.93 -3.20 -0.19
N MET A 244 -13.42 -3.01 -1.41
CA MET A 244 -14.25 -2.61 -2.54
C MET A 244 -15.30 -3.68 -2.89
N GLN A 245 -14.93 -4.96 -2.90
CA GLN A 245 -15.84 -6.07 -3.20
C GLN A 245 -16.94 -6.23 -2.15
N LYS A 246 -16.62 -6.04 -0.85
CA LYS A 246 -17.62 -6.06 0.23
C LYS A 246 -18.58 -4.87 0.13
N ASN A 247 -18.08 -3.70 -0.28
CA ASN A 247 -18.90 -2.50 -0.47
C ASN A 247 -19.75 -2.55 -1.75
N ASN A 248 -19.28 -3.25 -2.79
CA ASN A 248 -19.96 -3.37 -4.07
C ASN A 248 -19.74 -4.76 -4.68
N ALA A 249 -20.72 -5.65 -4.55
CA ALA A 249 -20.67 -6.99 -5.11
C ALA A 249 -20.63 -7.01 -6.65
N ALA A 250 -21.00 -5.92 -7.32
CA ALA A 250 -20.95 -5.77 -8.78
C ALA A 250 -19.64 -5.13 -9.27
N LEU A 251 -18.61 -5.06 -8.42
CA LEU A 251 -17.31 -4.50 -8.75
C LEU A 251 -16.69 -5.21 -9.98
N VAL A 252 -16.46 -4.43 -11.04
CA VAL A 252 -15.70 -4.88 -12.21
C VAL A 252 -14.24 -4.49 -12.03
N ILE A 253 -13.35 -5.49 -12.07
CA ILE A 253 -11.90 -5.31 -11.95
C ILE A 253 -11.25 -5.70 -13.27
N HIS A 254 -10.49 -4.77 -13.85
CA HIS A 254 -9.65 -5.00 -15.00
C HIS A 254 -8.19 -5.14 -14.55
N TRP A 255 -7.59 -6.29 -14.80
CA TRP A 255 -6.21 -6.61 -14.44
C TRP A 255 -5.27 -6.31 -15.60
N HIS A 256 -4.20 -5.59 -15.31
CA HIS A 256 -3.18 -5.14 -16.25
C HIS A 256 -1.82 -5.70 -15.81
N PRO A 257 -1.42 -6.86 -16.31
CA PRO A 257 -0.08 -7.36 -16.07
C PRO A 257 0.92 -6.50 -16.83
N VAL A 258 1.96 -6.01 -16.13
CA VAL A 258 2.95 -5.09 -16.69
C VAL A 258 4.33 -5.73 -16.67
N PHE A 259 5.13 -5.48 -17.69
CA PHE A 259 6.53 -5.91 -17.78
C PHE A 259 7.40 -4.81 -18.39
N ASN A 260 8.72 -4.93 -18.23
CA ASN A 260 9.65 -4.03 -18.89
C ASN A 260 9.85 -4.45 -20.36
N TYR A 261 9.68 -3.46 -21.23
CA TYR A 261 9.74 -3.55 -22.68
C TYR A 261 10.93 -2.68 -23.17
N PRO A 262 11.55 -2.97 -24.34
CA PRO A 262 12.75 -2.24 -24.77
C PRO A 262 12.64 -0.70 -24.84
N LYS A 263 11.42 -0.17 -24.94
CA LYS A 263 11.12 1.27 -24.98
C LYS A 263 10.40 1.80 -23.72
N GLY A 264 10.36 1.05 -22.62
CA GLY A 264 9.70 1.46 -21.37
C GLY A 264 8.91 0.33 -20.73
N MET A 265 7.69 0.60 -20.28
CA MET A 265 6.78 -0.41 -19.75
C MET A 265 5.70 -0.75 -20.78
N ALA A 266 5.25 -2.01 -20.79
CA ALA A 266 4.11 -2.45 -21.58
C ALA A 266 3.18 -3.33 -20.75
N GLU A 267 1.90 -3.32 -21.09
CA GLU A 267 0.91 -4.26 -20.57
C GLU A 267 0.95 -5.55 -21.39
N VAL A 268 0.60 -6.68 -20.75
CA VAL A 268 0.33 -7.93 -21.46
C VAL A 268 -1.15 -7.93 -21.86
N GLY A 269 -1.40 -7.97 -23.17
CA GLY A 269 -2.73 -8.05 -23.75
C GLY A 269 -3.37 -9.42 -23.60
N VAL A 270 -4.65 -9.51 -23.98
CA VAL A 270 -5.46 -10.73 -23.83
C VAL A 270 -4.94 -11.90 -24.68
N HIS A 271 -4.13 -11.63 -25.70
CA HIS A 271 -3.47 -12.64 -26.54
C HIS A 271 -1.96 -12.75 -26.25
N GLY A 272 -1.47 -12.16 -25.15
CA GLY A 272 -0.07 -12.17 -24.76
C GLY A 272 0.81 -11.14 -25.49
N GLU A 273 0.20 -10.28 -26.30
CA GLU A 273 0.86 -9.19 -27.00
C GLU A 273 1.29 -8.06 -26.07
N ALA A 274 2.31 -7.29 -26.46
CA ALA A 274 2.72 -6.10 -25.73
C ALA A 274 1.81 -4.92 -26.10
N ILE A 275 1.11 -4.34 -25.13
CA ILE A 275 0.24 -3.17 -25.34
C ILE A 275 0.90 -1.92 -24.70
N THR A 276 1.17 -0.92 -25.53
CA THR A 276 1.72 0.38 -25.12
C THR A 276 0.68 1.49 -25.06
N GLU A 277 -0.50 1.30 -25.66
CA GLU A 277 -1.68 2.18 -25.55
C GLU A 277 -2.58 1.79 -24.36
N PRO A 278 -3.56 2.61 -23.94
CA PRO A 278 -4.51 2.24 -22.90
C PRO A 278 -5.30 0.97 -23.24
N GLY A 279 -5.04 -0.12 -22.50
CA GLY A 279 -5.75 -1.38 -22.64
C GLY A 279 -7.08 -1.41 -21.85
N ARG A 280 -7.99 -2.31 -22.25
CA ARG A 280 -9.19 -2.67 -21.47
C ARG A 280 -8.83 -3.44 -20.19
N GLY A 281 -7.74 -4.21 -20.22
CA GLY A 281 -7.35 -5.14 -19.16
C GLY A 281 -8.08 -6.49 -19.26
N ILE A 282 -7.73 -7.39 -18.34
CA ILE A 282 -8.21 -8.78 -18.28
C ILE A 282 -9.15 -8.92 -17.08
N ASP A 283 -10.32 -9.52 -17.27
CA ASP A 283 -11.37 -9.56 -16.24
C ASP A 283 -11.13 -10.62 -15.15
N ASP A 284 -10.17 -11.54 -15.37
CA ASP A 284 -9.80 -12.60 -14.42
C ASP A 284 -8.34 -12.47 -13.94
N MET A 285 -8.16 -12.37 -12.62
CA MET A 285 -6.84 -12.20 -11.99
C MET A 285 -5.89 -13.36 -12.32
N LYS A 286 -6.40 -14.60 -12.35
CA LYS A 286 -5.57 -15.79 -12.52
C LYS A 286 -5.08 -15.87 -13.97
N ALA A 287 -5.96 -15.65 -14.94
CA ALA A 287 -5.61 -15.56 -16.36
C ALA A 287 -4.60 -14.44 -16.62
N ALA A 288 -4.79 -13.27 -15.99
CA ALA A 288 -3.84 -12.16 -16.06
C ALA A 288 -2.46 -12.55 -15.53
N ALA A 289 -2.40 -13.26 -14.40
CA ALA A 289 -1.15 -13.74 -13.83
C ALA A 289 -0.47 -14.81 -14.70
N GLU A 290 -1.25 -15.73 -15.27
CA GLU A 290 -0.75 -16.76 -16.19
C GLU A 290 -0.14 -16.15 -17.45
N LEU A 291 -0.78 -15.11 -18.02
CA LEU A 291 -0.25 -14.37 -19.16
C LEU A 291 1.06 -13.65 -18.83
N LEU A 292 1.17 -13.03 -17.64
CA LEU A 292 2.43 -12.42 -17.20
C LEU A 292 3.55 -13.44 -17.03
N ILE A 293 3.24 -14.59 -16.43
CA ILE A 293 4.21 -15.69 -16.27
C ILE A 293 4.63 -16.24 -17.61
N ALA A 294 3.70 -16.41 -18.55
CA ALA A 294 4.01 -16.86 -19.91
C ALA A 294 4.90 -15.85 -20.64
N LYS A 295 4.63 -14.54 -20.47
CA LYS A 295 5.40 -13.47 -21.10
C LYS A 295 6.81 -13.35 -20.55
N LEU A 296 7.00 -13.47 -19.23
CA LEU A 296 8.31 -13.34 -18.58
C LEU A 296 9.11 -14.65 -18.52
N GLY A 297 8.43 -15.79 -18.60
CA GLY A 297 8.98 -17.09 -18.19
C GLY A 297 8.91 -17.30 -16.66
N ALA A 298 8.66 -18.54 -16.24
CA ALA A 298 8.45 -18.88 -14.83
C ALA A 298 9.67 -18.61 -13.93
N ALA A 299 10.88 -18.80 -14.45
CA ALA A 299 12.11 -18.53 -13.72
C ALA A 299 12.28 -17.03 -13.44
N SER A 300 12.10 -16.19 -14.46
CA SER A 300 12.20 -14.74 -14.38
C SER A 300 11.11 -14.15 -13.50
N TYR A 301 9.87 -14.64 -13.61
CA TYR A 301 8.78 -14.23 -12.71
C TYR A 301 9.10 -14.58 -11.24
N LYS A 302 9.64 -15.78 -10.97
CA LYS A 302 10.06 -16.18 -9.63
C LYS A 302 11.19 -15.30 -9.09
N ALA A 303 12.18 -14.97 -9.92
CA ALA A 303 13.27 -14.08 -9.56
C ALA A 303 12.75 -12.66 -9.24
N ASN A 304 11.80 -12.14 -10.03
CA ASN A 304 11.12 -10.87 -9.77
C ASN A 304 10.40 -10.89 -8.42
N LYS A 305 9.63 -11.93 -8.14
CA LYS A 305 8.94 -12.07 -6.85
C LYS A 305 9.93 -12.10 -5.67
N GLN A 306 11.05 -12.80 -5.81
CA GLN A 306 12.09 -12.84 -4.77
C GLN A 306 12.83 -11.50 -4.60
N ALA A 307 13.01 -10.73 -5.68
CA ALA A 307 13.56 -9.39 -5.60
C ALA A 307 12.60 -8.44 -4.88
N TYR A 308 11.30 -8.53 -5.19
CA TYR A 308 10.24 -7.77 -4.50
C TYR A 308 10.17 -8.11 -3.01
N GLU A 309 10.12 -9.40 -2.66
CA GLU A 309 10.10 -9.86 -1.27
C GLU A 309 11.32 -9.36 -0.48
N ARG A 310 12.51 -9.26 -1.10
CA ARG A 310 13.73 -8.71 -0.47
C ARG A 310 13.76 -7.19 -0.37
N ALA A 311 13.01 -6.47 -1.20
CA ALA A 311 12.95 -5.01 -1.18
C ALA A 311 12.03 -4.50 -0.06
N ASN A 312 11.08 -5.32 0.40
CA ASN A 312 10.19 -5.02 1.53
C ASN A 312 10.83 -5.32 2.90
N SER A 313 12.16 -5.32 3.02
CA SER A 313 12.87 -5.34 4.31
C SER A 313 12.67 -4.03 5.08
N ASP A 314 13.07 -3.95 6.35
CA ASP A 314 12.95 -2.76 7.23
C ASP A 314 13.55 -1.46 6.64
N TYR A 315 14.34 -1.57 5.57
CA TYR A 315 14.89 -0.50 4.76
C TYR A 315 14.32 -0.53 3.33
N PHE A 316 13.66 0.56 2.91
CA PHE A 316 13.26 0.78 1.52
C PHE A 316 14.48 1.26 0.73
N ASP A 317 14.97 0.45 -0.20
CA ASP A 317 16.06 0.82 -1.11
C ASP A 317 15.46 1.30 -2.45
N PRO A 318 15.39 2.62 -2.68
CA PRO A 318 14.77 3.19 -3.87
C PRO A 318 15.64 3.05 -5.13
N THR A 319 16.86 2.53 -5.01
CA THR A 319 17.79 2.30 -6.12
C THR A 319 17.67 0.90 -6.71
N ARG A 320 16.81 0.04 -6.14
CA ARG A 320 16.64 -1.33 -6.66
C ARG A 320 15.90 -1.30 -8.00
N PRO A 321 16.47 -1.95 -9.03
CA PRO A 321 16.04 -1.80 -10.40
C PRO A 321 14.57 -2.22 -10.59
N PRO A 322 13.84 -1.61 -11.53
CA PRO A 322 12.53 -2.11 -11.91
C PRO A 322 12.68 -3.53 -12.49
N PHE A 323 11.69 -4.36 -12.16
CA PHE A 323 11.56 -5.80 -12.43
C PHE A 323 11.84 -6.22 -13.89
N ALA A 324 12.09 -7.52 -14.14
CA ALA A 324 12.67 -8.11 -15.35
C ALA A 324 12.28 -7.54 -16.73
N VAL A 325 13.28 -7.53 -17.60
CA VAL A 325 13.26 -7.26 -19.04
C VAL A 325 12.73 -8.50 -19.78
N ASP A 326 11.96 -8.30 -20.86
CA ASP A 326 11.70 -9.33 -21.89
C ASP A 326 13.05 -9.92 -22.33
N GLU A 327 13.27 -11.23 -22.20
CA GLU A 327 14.47 -11.90 -22.75
C GLU A 327 14.38 -11.99 -24.28
#